data_AF-A0A1W9GIE0-F1
#
_entry.id   AF-A0A1W9GIE0-F1
#
_cell.length_a   1.000
_cell.length_b   1.000
_cell.length_c   1.000
_cell.angle_alpha   90.00
_cell.angle_beta   90.00
_cell.angle_gamma   90.00
#
_symmetry.space_group_name_H-M   'P 1'
#
loop_
_entity.id
_entity.type
_entity.pdbx_description
1 polymer ?
#
loop_
_entity_poly.entity_id
_entity_poly.type
_entity_poly.pdbx_seq_one_letter_code
_entity_poly.pdbx_strand_id
1 'polypeptide(L)'
;MSRCTPTTLHRLRERLAKEFEEILNSGEIVMKSDGEPLVIDGKVIMKRPSPAMYNVIRQFLRDNGIDREPVDVPPGQPVVDSLPFAEEEPKEIEGLPQHLLAAADQDF
;
A
#
# COMPACT_ATOMS: atom_id res chain seq x y z
N MET A 1 6.42 3.97 26.74
CA MET A 1 6.29 3.14 25.52
C MET A 1 4.96 2.39 25.61
N SER A 2 4.03 2.64 24.69
CA SER A 2 2.74 1.95 24.67
C SER A 2 2.97 0.49 24.25
N ARG A 3 2.56 -0.47 25.09
CA ARG A 3 2.75 -1.89 24.76
C ARG A 3 1.71 -2.29 23.71
N CYS A 4 2.17 -2.73 22.55
CA CYS A 4 1.29 -3.33 21.55
C CYS A 4 0.78 -4.66 22.10
N THR A 5 -0.54 -4.78 22.29
CA THR A 5 -1.18 -6.03 22.75
C THR A 5 -1.79 -6.78 21.57
N PRO A 6 -2.02 -8.10 21.67
CA PRO A 6 -2.72 -8.86 20.63
C PRO A 6 -4.08 -8.25 20.28
N THR A 7 -4.81 -7.73 21.27
CA THR A 7 -6.08 -7.03 21.08
C THR A 7 -5.92 -5.74 20.28
N THR A 8 -4.84 -4.98 20.52
CA THR A 8 -4.52 -3.76 19.77
C THR A 8 -4.23 -4.09 18.31
N LEU A 9 -3.45 -5.16 18.05
CA LEU A 9 -3.16 -5.63 16.70
C LEU A 9 -4.43 -6.09 15.97
N HIS A 10 -5.30 -6.81 16.66
CA HIS A 10 -6.57 -7.27 16.08
C HIS A 10 -7.45 -6.10 15.64
N ARG A 11 -7.61 -5.08 16.51
CA ARG A 11 -8.37 -3.86 16.16
C ARG A 11 -7.75 -3.09 15.01
N LEU A 12 -6.42 -3.02 14.94
CA LEU A 12 -5.71 -2.36 13.86
C LEU A 12 -5.95 -3.08 12.53
N ARG A 13 -5.90 -4.42 12.55
CA ARG A 13 -6.19 -5.27 11.39
C ARG A 13 -7.62 -5.08 10.89
N GLU A 14 -8.61 -5.09 11.79
CA GLU A 14 -10.02 -4.84 11.42
C GLU A 14 -10.23 -3.45 10.81
N ARG A 15 -9.60 -2.42 11.40
CA ARG A 15 -9.69 -1.06 10.88
C ARG A 15 -9.06 -0.95 9.49
N LEU A 16 -7.90 -1.57 9.29
CA LEU A 16 -7.21 -1.56 8.01
C LEU A 16 -8.00 -2.29 6.93
N ALA A 17 -8.60 -3.44 7.25
CA ALA A 17 -9.47 -4.17 6.32
C ALA A 17 -10.64 -3.29 5.84
N LYS A 18 -11.28 -2.57 6.76
CA LYS A 18 -12.37 -1.65 6.41
C LYS A 18 -11.91 -0.51 5.51
N GLU A 19 -10.77 0.13 5.82
CA GLU A 19 -10.19 1.18 4.98
C GLU A 19 -9.88 0.67 3.56
N PHE A 20 -9.38 -0.56 3.45
CA PHE A 20 -9.08 -1.22 2.18
C PHE A 20 -10.32 -1.56 1.36
N GLU A 21 -11.39 -2.02 1.99
CA GLU A 21 -12.68 -2.18 1.31
C GLU A 21 -13.21 -0.85 0.78
N GLU A 22 -13.11 0.23 1.57
CA GLU A 22 -13.52 1.57 1.13
C GLU A 22 -12.71 2.03 -0.10
N ILE A 23 -11.40 1.77 -0.14
CA ILE A 23 -10.54 2.08 -1.30
C ILE A 23 -10.94 1.28 -2.54
N LEU A 24 -11.28 -0.01 -2.40
CA LEU A 24 -11.77 -0.81 -3.52
C LEU A 24 -13.13 -0.34 -4.05
N ASN A 25 -13.96 0.24 -3.18
CA ASN A 25 -15.26 0.82 -3.56
C ASN A 25 -15.14 2.21 -4.21
N SER A 26 -14.34 3.09 -3.63
CA SER A 26 -14.17 4.47 -4.10
C SER A 26 -13.27 4.57 -5.33
N GLY A 27 -12.33 3.64 -5.46
CA GLY A 27 -11.26 3.70 -6.45
C GLY A 27 -10.19 4.75 -6.13
N GLU A 28 -10.24 5.40 -4.96
CA GLU A 28 -9.38 6.53 -4.62
C GLU A 28 -8.85 6.46 -3.19
N ILE A 29 -7.61 6.91 -3.01
CA ILE A 29 -6.92 7.08 -1.71
C ILE A 29 -6.69 8.55 -1.41
N VAL A 30 -6.87 8.93 -0.15
CA VAL A 30 -6.46 10.24 0.37
C VAL A 30 -4.94 10.29 0.39
N MET A 31 -4.35 11.22 -0.35
CA MET A 31 -2.91 11.49 -0.27
C MET A 31 -2.61 12.15 1.07
N LYS A 32 -1.56 11.67 1.77
CA LYS A 32 -1.12 12.23 3.04
C LYS A 32 0.32 12.72 2.95
N SER A 33 0.62 13.85 3.61
CA SER A 33 1.97 14.34 3.88
C SER A 33 2.13 14.44 5.38
N ASP A 34 3.19 13.84 5.93
CA ASP A 34 3.46 13.81 7.39
C ASP A 34 2.29 13.27 8.24
N GLY A 35 1.49 12.37 7.67
CA GLY A 35 0.34 11.74 8.31
C GLY A 35 -0.98 12.50 8.16
N GLU A 36 -0.95 13.75 7.70
CA GLU A 36 -2.13 14.59 7.48
C GLU A 36 -2.59 14.56 6.02
N PRO A 37 -3.91 14.65 5.74
CA PRO A 37 -4.41 14.75 4.38
C PRO A 37 -3.79 15.95 3.64
N LEU A 38 -3.27 15.70 2.44
CA LEU A 38 -2.75 16.74 1.58
C LEU A 38 -3.91 17.56 1.03
N VAL A 39 -3.92 18.86 1.36
CA VAL A 39 -4.94 19.81 0.89
C VAL A 39 -4.28 20.84 -0.03
N ILE A 40 -4.80 20.96 -1.25
CA ILE A 40 -4.39 21.98 -2.22
C ILE A 40 -5.65 22.77 -2.58
N ASP A 41 -5.58 24.11 -2.50
CA ASP A 41 -6.71 25.02 -2.77
C ASP A 41 -8.00 24.68 -1.99
N GLY A 42 -7.84 24.24 -0.74
CA GLY A 42 -8.96 23.88 0.13
C GLY A 42 -9.64 22.54 -0.20
N LYS A 43 -9.07 21.75 -1.12
CA LYS A 43 -9.57 20.40 -1.47
C LYS A 43 -8.58 19.32 -1.07
N VAL A 44 -9.09 18.25 -0.48
CA VAL A 44 -8.30 17.04 -0.18
C VAL A 44 -7.93 16.37 -1.49
N ILE A 45 -6.65 16.07 -1.66
CA ILE A 45 -6.15 15.39 -2.84
C ILE A 45 -6.43 13.89 -2.73
N MET A 46 -7.25 13.40 -3.65
CA MET A 46 -7.55 12.00 -3.86
C MET A 46 -6.76 11.51 -5.07
N LYS A 47 -6.20 10.31 -5.00
CA LYS A 47 -5.49 9.68 -6.12
C LYS A 47 -5.95 8.25 -6.30
N ARG A 48 -6.02 7.77 -7.55
CA ARG A 48 -6.22 6.33 -7.80
C ARG A 48 -5.01 5.53 -7.33
N PRO A 49 -5.20 4.42 -6.58
CA PRO A 49 -4.15 3.48 -6.27
C PRO A 49 -3.46 2.95 -7.55
N SER A 50 -2.17 2.63 -7.44
CA SER A 50 -1.48 1.92 -8.53
C SER A 50 -1.98 0.47 -8.64
N PRO A 51 -1.78 -0.20 -9.78
CA PRO A 51 -2.13 -1.62 -9.91
C PRO A 51 -1.47 -2.51 -8.85
N ALA A 52 -0.20 -2.25 -8.52
CA ALA A 52 0.49 -2.95 -7.45
C ALA A 52 -0.20 -2.75 -6.09
N MET A 53 -0.64 -1.53 -5.78
CA MET A 53 -1.38 -1.25 -4.54
C MET A 53 -2.71 -2.00 -4.48
N TYR A 54 -3.45 -2.05 -5.60
CA TYR A 54 -4.68 -2.86 -5.68
C TYR A 54 -4.43 -4.35 -5.42
N ASN A 55 -3.29 -4.88 -5.86
CA ASN A 55 -2.92 -6.28 -5.58
C ASN A 55 -2.60 -6.50 -4.11
N VAL A 56 -1.85 -5.60 -3.47
CA VAL A 56 -1.57 -5.67 -2.03
C VAL A 56 -2.86 -5.58 -1.21
N ILE A 57 -3.75 -4.65 -1.56
CA ILE A 57 -5.04 -4.48 -0.90
C ILE A 57 -5.89 -5.76 -1.00
N ARG A 58 -6.00 -6.32 -2.21
CA ARG A 58 -6.76 -7.56 -2.43
C ARG A 58 -6.16 -8.75 -1.69
N GLN A 59 -4.85 -8.91 -1.74
CA GLN A 59 -4.19 -10.01 -1.03
C GLN A 59 -4.42 -9.89 0.47
N PHE A 60 -4.26 -8.69 1.04
CA PHE A 60 -4.55 -8.46 2.45
C PHE A 60 -5.99 -8.82 2.81
N LEU A 61 -6.98 -8.43 2.00
CA LEU A 61 -8.38 -8.77 2.25
C LEU A 61 -8.61 -10.29 2.16
N ARG A 62 -8.05 -10.97 1.16
CA ARG A 62 -8.13 -12.44 1.01
C ARG A 62 -7.51 -13.17 2.19
N ASP A 63 -6.36 -12.71 2.68
CA ASP A 63 -5.68 -13.27 3.87
C ASP A 63 -6.54 -13.13 5.13
N ASN A 64 -7.48 -12.16 5.14
CA ASN A 64 -8.46 -11.94 6.20
C ASN A 64 -9.83 -12.59 5.91
N GLY A 65 -9.95 -13.40 4.85
CA GLY A 65 -11.17 -14.10 4.46
C GLY A 65 -12.21 -13.23 3.75
N ILE A 66 -11.81 -12.06 3.24
CA ILE A 66 -12.68 -11.12 2.52
C ILE A 66 -12.29 -11.17 1.04
N ASP A 67 -13.14 -11.75 0.20
CA ASP A 67 -12.93 -11.73 -1.25
C ASP A 67 -13.65 -10.53 -1.88
N ARG A 68 -12.87 -9.64 -2.49
CA ARG A 68 -13.33 -8.32 -2.93
C ARG A 68 -12.55 -7.87 -4.15
N GLU A 69 -13.27 -7.41 -5.16
CA GLU A 69 -12.70 -6.80 -6.37
C GLU A 69 -12.89 -5.27 -6.37
N PRO A 70 -12.00 -4.51 -7.03
CA PRO A 70 -12.20 -3.08 -7.19
C PRO A 70 -13.40 -2.81 -8.12
N VAL A 71 -14.20 -1.80 -7.79
CA VAL A 71 -15.42 -1.47 -8.58
C VAL A 71 -15.07 -0.89 -9.94
N ASP A 72 -13.93 -0.19 -10.04
CA ASP A 72 -13.54 0.58 -11.22
C ASP A 72 -12.10 0.22 -11.63
N VAL A 73 -11.96 -0.97 -12.22
CA VAL A 73 -10.68 -1.53 -12.65
C VAL A 73 -10.38 -1.05 -14.09
N PRO A 74 -9.26 -0.35 -14.38
CA PRO A 74 -8.84 -0.08 -15.75
C PRO A 74 -8.78 -1.37 -16.60
N PRO A 75 -9.21 -1.33 -17.87
CA PRO A 75 -9.23 -2.49 -18.74
C PRO A 75 -7.82 -3.10 -18.85
N GLY A 76 -7.68 -4.39 -18.55
CA GLY A 76 -6.43 -5.14 -18.59
C GLY A 76 -5.78 -5.42 -17.24
N GLN A 77 -6.16 -4.73 -16.16
CA GLN A 77 -5.68 -5.01 -14.81
C GLN A 77 -5.99 -6.45 -14.33
N PRO A 78 -7.17 -7.05 -14.59
CA PRO A 78 -7.49 -8.41 -14.12
C PRO A 78 -6.46 -9.47 -14.57
N VAL A 79 -5.84 -9.25 -15.73
CA VAL A 79 -4.79 -10.12 -16.27
C VAL A 79 -3.49 -9.95 -15.47
N VAL A 80 -3.10 -8.70 -15.17
CA VAL A 80 -1.90 -8.39 -14.37
C VAL A 80 -2.04 -8.90 -12.94
N ASP A 81 -3.25 -8.83 -12.39
CA ASP A 81 -3.56 -9.23 -11.01
C ASP A 81 -3.58 -10.74 -10.79
N SER A 82 -3.72 -11.49 -11.88
CA SER A 82 -3.68 -12.96 -11.88
C SER A 82 -2.26 -13.51 -12.04
N LEU A 83 -1.29 -12.65 -12.36
CA LEU A 83 0.09 -13.06 -12.51
C LEU A 83 0.72 -13.23 -11.12
N PRO A 84 1.49 -14.30 -10.88
CA PRO A 84 2.35 -14.35 -9.71
C PRO A 84 3.27 -13.13 -9.73
N PHE A 85 3.52 -12.53 -8.56
CA PHE A 85 4.54 -11.50 -8.46
C PHE A 85 5.83 -12.07 -9.04
N ALA A 86 6.40 -11.39 -10.03
CA ALA A 86 7.74 -11.72 -10.47
C ALA A 86 8.64 -11.59 -9.23
N GLU A 87 9.33 -12.66 -8.87
CA GLU A 87 10.52 -12.58 -8.03
C GLU A 87 11.57 -11.81 -8.83
N GLU A 88 11.41 -10.49 -8.97
CA GLU A 88 12.53 -9.65 -9.36
C GLU A 88 13.49 -9.70 -8.17
N GLU A 89 14.58 -10.47 -8.32
CA GLU A 89 15.78 -10.29 -7.52
C GLU A 89 16.08 -8.79 -7.46
N PRO A 90 16.43 -8.24 -6.28
CA PRO A 90 16.72 -6.82 -6.16
C PRO A 90 17.83 -6.48 -7.16
N LYS A 91 17.49 -5.78 -8.24
CA LYS A 91 18.48 -5.28 -9.19
C LYS A 91 19.38 -4.36 -8.39
N GLU A 92 20.67 -4.69 -8.33
CA GLU A 92 21.69 -3.77 -7.82
C GLU A 92 21.46 -2.42 -8.51
N ILE A 93 21.30 -1.37 -7.72
CA ILE A 93 21.13 -0.02 -8.24
C ILE A 93 22.49 0.41 -8.81
N GLU A 94 22.76 0.05 -10.06
CA GLU A 94 23.95 0.53 -10.77
C GLU A 94 23.85 2.05 -10.91
N GLY A 95 24.68 2.76 -10.15
CA GLY A 95 24.83 4.21 -10.24
C GLY A 95 24.42 5.02 -9.01
N LEU A 96 24.19 4.41 -7.84
CA LEU A 96 24.07 5.21 -6.62
C LEU A 96 25.40 5.95 -6.36
N PRO A 97 25.42 7.29 -6.29
CA PRO A 97 26.66 8.02 -6.05
C PRO A 97 27.22 7.64 -4.67
N GLN A 98 28.52 7.32 -4.61
CA GLN A 98 29.22 6.71 -3.46
C GLN A 98 29.01 7.42 -2.11
N HIS A 99 28.63 8.70 -2.10
CA HIS A 99 28.33 9.45 -0.87
C HIS A 99 27.02 9.02 -0.18
N LEU A 100 26.12 8.30 -0.85
CA LEU A 100 24.87 7.78 -0.25
C LEU A 100 25.03 6.36 0.34
N LEU A 101 26.09 5.63 -0.02
CA LEU A 101 26.38 4.28 0.49
C LEU A 101 27.01 4.29 1.89
N ALA A 102 27.59 5.42 2.33
CA ALA A 102 28.27 5.54 3.62
C ALA A 102 27.33 5.57 4.85
N ALA A 103 26.01 5.64 4.64
CA ALA A 103 25.03 5.68 5.74
C ALA A 103 24.50 4.29 6.15
N ALA A 104 24.84 3.22 5.43
CA ALA A 104 24.29 1.88 5.67
C ALA A 104 25.16 0.99 6.59
N ASP A 105 26.43 1.32 6.79
CA ASP A 105 27.40 0.47 7.51
C ASP A 105 27.75 0.95 8.94
N GLN A 106 26.95 1.83 9.54
CA GLN A 106 27.23 2.35 10.89
C GLN A 106 26.25 1.94 12.00
N ASP A 107 25.39 0.94 11.79
CA ASP A 107 24.60 0.37 12.89
C ASP A 107 24.63 -1.17 12.86
N PHE A 108 25.73 -1.74 13.36
CA PHE A 108 25.79 -3.07 13.98
C PHE A 108 26.41 -2.96 15.37
#